data_AF-A0A1H2GVP8-F1
#
_entry.id   AF-A0A1H2GVP8-F1
#
_cell.length_a   1.000
_cell.length_b   1.000
_cell.length_c   1.000
_cell.angle_alpha   90.00
_cell.angle_beta   90.00
_cell.angle_gamma   90.00
#
_symmetry.space_group_name_H-M   'P 1'
#
loop_
_entity.id
_entity.type
_entity.pdbx_description
1 polymer ?
#
loop_
_entity_poly.entity_id
_entity_poly.type
_entity_poly.pdbx_seq_one_letter_code
_entity_poly.pdbx_strand_id
1 'polypeptide(L)'
;MIEPKRVLRALAEHWSLLEPLCEHFDQGTLSLIELRKQLALQLGDGSPTDVTALLDQWIRLDILVPVAKSPNRFELNAQIHDFLAYLRREHRLGLCLEIEAYLRHLERLAGHILDAFEVRDAHDLARQLRLLDMRVRDVLKKLANDEQALVAVAERAKTSERQIPLRQRYAEVLATWDEYVEPMIQLVAADGAFEQGVHRVEQVLLQLLGEQQRLGQLVDDDLLLRTHARILEMQGTAQLTLRRARELLLPLREEARRHNAVTRGAAMALAAIRRKGLDAVPQAALPLFSRPQSNFLGSASQVEAYVYALARFEAKPSRFPKASGKRSNEPGRAPRSAREMLERCEQALPLPDLMLWLLQQEPDGATDELLYWFSRLSRDSRFRRERLQRRDYLTREHQLSLSSYALAGQP
;
A
#
# COMPACT_ATOMS: atom_id res chain seq x y z
N MET A 1 42.68 9.79 11.20
CA MET A 1 41.87 8.76 10.51
C MET A 1 40.91 8.18 11.53
N ILE A 2 39.63 8.06 11.18
CA ILE A 2 38.62 7.43 12.03
C ILE A 2 39.01 5.96 12.21
N GLU A 3 39.13 5.49 13.46
CA GLU A 3 39.40 4.07 13.75
C GLU A 3 38.08 3.28 13.72
N PRO A 4 37.82 2.42 12.71
CA PRO A 4 36.51 1.80 12.53
C PRO A 4 36.08 0.93 13.71
N LYS A 5 37.04 0.24 14.33
CA LYS A 5 36.80 -0.60 15.52
C LYS A 5 36.30 0.23 16.71
N ARG A 6 36.82 1.44 16.90
CA ARG A 6 36.39 2.31 18.01
C ARG A 6 35.01 2.88 17.78
N VAL A 7 34.67 3.24 16.54
CA VAL A 7 33.32 3.69 16.19
C VAL A 7 32.31 2.58 16.44
N LEU A 8 32.52 1.39 15.89
CA LEU A 8 31.59 0.27 16.08
C LEU A 8 31.43 -0.13 17.55
N ARG A 9 32.52 -0.12 18.31
CA ARG A 9 32.47 -0.39 19.75
C ARG A 9 31.65 0.66 20.50
N ALA A 10 31.87 1.95 20.20
CA ALA A 10 31.12 3.03 20.81
C ALA A 10 29.62 3.00 20.45
N LEU A 11 29.29 2.66 19.20
CA LEU A 11 27.89 2.50 18.76
C LEU A 11 27.20 1.34 19.50
N ALA A 12 27.92 0.23 19.73
CA ALA A 12 27.39 -0.91 20.48
C ALA A 12 27.25 -0.62 21.98
N GLU A 13 28.27 -0.02 22.60
CA GLU A 13 28.28 0.31 24.04
C GLU A 13 27.24 1.39 24.38
N HIS A 14 27.04 2.37 23.50
CA HIS A 14 26.15 3.50 23.74
C HIS A 14 24.82 3.42 22.99
N TRP A 15 24.44 2.24 22.49
CA TRP A 15 23.21 2.05 21.71
C TRP A 15 21.96 2.59 22.41
N SER A 16 21.78 2.26 23.70
CA SER A 16 20.62 2.70 24.49
C SER A 16 20.51 4.22 24.65
N LEU A 17 21.64 4.93 24.53
CA LEU A 17 21.67 6.39 24.58
C LEU A 17 21.44 7.00 23.19
N LEU A 18 21.99 6.39 22.15
CA LEU A 18 21.89 6.87 20.77
C LEU A 18 20.51 6.62 20.17
N GLU A 19 19.90 5.46 20.43
CA GLU A 19 18.63 5.05 19.81
C GLU A 19 17.50 6.09 19.99
N PRO A 20 17.21 6.61 21.21
CA PRO A 20 16.16 7.61 21.38
C PRO A 20 16.53 8.99 20.81
N LEU A 21 17.82 9.29 20.70
CA LEU A 21 18.29 10.52 20.06
C LEU A 21 18.08 10.48 18.56
N CYS A 22 18.15 9.29 17.95
CA CYS A 22 17.97 9.14 16.52
C CYS A 22 16.59 9.66 16.07
N GLU A 23 15.49 9.38 16.81
CA GLU A 23 14.15 9.94 16.53
C GLU A 23 14.13 11.48 16.46
N HIS A 24 14.96 12.14 17.26
CA HIS A 24 15.07 13.59 17.29
C HIS A 24 15.93 14.10 16.11
N PHE A 25 17.02 13.41 15.81
CA PHE A 25 17.85 13.69 14.64
C PHE A 25 17.09 13.44 13.33
N ASP A 26 16.08 12.59 13.35
CA ASP A 26 15.18 12.36 12.22
C ASP A 26 14.31 13.60 11.91
N GLN A 27 14.07 14.45 12.91
CA GLN A 27 13.27 15.68 12.81
C GLN A 27 14.13 16.93 12.60
N GLY A 28 15.44 16.84 12.79
CA GLY A 28 16.36 17.96 12.59
C GLY A 28 17.62 17.88 13.44
N THR A 29 18.07 19.04 13.94
CA THR A 29 19.34 19.18 14.65
C THR A 29 19.10 19.51 16.12
N LEU A 30 19.95 18.99 16.99
CA LEU A 30 19.87 19.23 18.42
C LEU A 30 20.95 20.22 18.86
N SER A 31 20.59 21.17 19.72
CA SER A 31 21.55 22.04 20.38
C SER A 31 22.32 21.28 21.47
N LEU A 32 23.50 21.80 21.82
CA LEU A 32 24.32 21.26 22.91
C LEU A 32 23.55 21.17 24.24
N ILE A 33 22.67 22.13 24.52
CA ILE A 33 21.87 22.17 25.75
C ILE A 33 20.81 21.05 25.73
N GLU A 34 20.15 20.85 24.60
CA GLU A 34 19.16 19.78 24.42
C GLU A 34 19.80 18.40 24.54
N LEU A 35 20.96 18.18 23.88
CA LEU A 35 21.71 16.94 23.98
C LEU A 35 22.12 16.62 25.43
N ARG A 36 22.68 17.60 26.13
CA ARG A 36 23.05 17.42 27.55
C ARG A 36 21.84 17.08 28.40
N LYS A 37 20.71 17.74 28.19
CA LYS A 37 19.48 17.48 28.93
C LYS A 37 18.94 16.06 28.67
N GLN A 38 18.89 15.64 27.40
CA GLN A 38 18.40 14.30 27.03
C GLN A 38 19.31 13.19 27.56
N LEU A 39 20.63 13.35 27.45
CA LEU A 39 21.60 12.40 27.98
C LEU A 39 21.55 12.33 29.51
N ALA A 40 21.45 13.47 30.19
CA ALA A 40 21.33 13.49 31.66
C ALA A 40 20.07 12.77 32.15
N LEU A 41 18.95 12.89 31.43
CA LEU A 41 17.71 12.16 31.76
C LEU A 41 17.86 10.65 31.60
N GLN A 42 18.63 10.19 30.62
CA GLN A 42 18.83 8.76 30.35
C GLN A 42 19.90 8.12 31.25
N LEU A 43 20.95 8.88 31.60
CA LEU A 43 22.05 8.40 32.43
C LEU A 43 21.69 8.35 33.93
N GLY A 44 20.63 9.04 34.38
CA GLY A 44 20.11 9.00 35.74
C GLY A 44 21.03 9.64 36.78
N ASP A 45 22.16 8.98 37.07
CA ASP A 45 23.17 9.34 38.09
C ASP A 45 24.47 9.90 37.49
N GLY A 46 24.52 10.16 36.18
CA GLY A 46 25.71 10.67 35.49
C GLY A 46 26.09 12.09 35.94
N SER A 47 27.36 12.33 36.23
CA SER A 47 27.83 13.69 36.51
C SER A 47 27.81 14.55 35.23
N PRO A 48 27.65 15.89 35.32
CA PRO A 48 27.69 16.77 34.15
C PRO A 48 29.00 16.67 33.35
N THR A 49 30.08 16.30 34.04
CA THR A 49 31.39 15.99 33.48
C THR A 49 31.37 14.73 32.61
N ASP A 50 30.66 13.67 33.02
CA ASP A 50 30.56 12.42 32.26
C ASP A 50 29.80 12.62 30.96
N VAL A 51 28.69 13.37 31.00
CA VAL A 51 27.90 13.73 29.81
C VAL A 51 28.75 14.51 28.81
N THR A 52 29.57 15.44 29.30
CA THR A 52 30.45 16.24 28.43
C THR A 52 31.56 15.38 27.83
N ALA A 53 32.17 14.50 28.60
CA ALA A 53 33.20 13.58 28.11
C ALA A 53 32.65 12.61 27.03
N LEU A 54 31.42 12.14 27.21
CA LEU A 54 30.73 11.27 26.26
C LEU A 54 30.40 12.01 24.95
N LEU A 55 29.91 13.25 25.03
CA LEU A 55 29.69 14.08 23.82
C LEU A 55 31.00 14.37 23.08
N ASP A 56 32.06 14.71 23.81
CA ASP A 56 33.40 14.90 23.22
C ASP A 56 33.92 13.63 22.55
N GLN A 57 33.66 12.46 23.14
CA GLN A 57 33.99 11.17 22.53
C GLN A 57 33.21 10.95 21.24
N TRP A 58 31.89 11.21 21.22
CA TRP A 58 31.06 11.06 20.01
C TRP A 58 31.48 12.01 18.89
N ILE A 59 31.87 13.25 19.23
CA ILE A 59 32.41 14.22 18.25
C ILE A 59 33.76 13.73 17.72
N ARG A 60 34.67 13.27 18.59
CA ARG A 60 35.99 12.76 18.16
C ARG A 60 35.91 11.51 17.29
N LEU A 61 34.86 10.70 17.46
CA LEU A 61 34.61 9.51 16.65
C LEU A 61 33.81 9.80 15.37
N ASP A 62 33.54 11.07 15.06
CA ASP A 62 32.68 11.51 13.96
C ASP A 62 31.28 10.87 14.00
N ILE A 63 30.78 10.53 15.19
CA ILE A 63 29.38 10.10 15.40
C ILE A 63 28.47 11.31 15.34
N LEU A 64 28.85 12.39 16.04
CA LEU A 64 28.20 13.69 16.00
C LEU A 64 29.06 14.68 15.23
N VAL A 65 28.42 15.45 14.35
CA VAL A 65 29.06 16.49 13.54
C VAL A 65 28.39 17.83 13.82
N PRO A 66 29.16 18.92 14.01
CA PRO A 66 28.58 20.25 14.16
C PRO A 66 27.98 20.76 12.84
N VAL A 67 26.81 21.38 12.93
CA VAL A 67 26.11 21.93 11.76
C VAL A 67 26.87 23.13 11.19
N ALA A 68 26.95 23.20 9.86
CA ALA A 68 27.58 24.32 9.17
C ALA A 68 26.99 25.66 9.64
N LYS A 69 27.86 26.61 10.02
CA LYS A 69 27.50 27.96 10.53
C LYS A 69 26.79 27.97 11.89
N SER A 70 26.65 26.84 12.58
CA SER A 70 26.05 26.75 13.92
C SER A 70 26.82 25.76 14.81
N PRO A 71 27.95 26.16 15.41
CA PRO A 71 28.85 25.23 16.12
C PRO A 71 28.25 24.60 17.39
N ASN A 72 27.17 25.17 17.92
CA ASN A 72 26.44 24.65 19.09
C ASN A 72 25.25 23.76 18.72
N ARG A 73 25.06 23.47 17.43
CA ARG A 73 24.08 22.50 16.93
C ARG A 73 24.79 21.32 16.32
N PHE A 74 24.24 20.14 16.55
CA PHE A 74 24.81 18.88 16.10
C PHE A 74 23.78 18.10 15.28
N GLU A 75 24.33 17.31 14.36
CA GLU A 75 23.64 16.28 13.59
C GLU A 75 24.44 14.97 13.71
N LEU A 76 23.80 13.84 13.44
CA LEU A 76 24.52 12.60 13.25
C LEU A 76 25.29 12.66 11.94
N ASN A 77 26.49 12.07 11.91
CA ASN A 77 27.18 11.82 10.65
C ASN A 77 26.27 10.99 9.74
N ALA A 78 26.09 11.44 8.50
CA ALA A 78 25.16 10.83 7.54
C ALA A 78 25.36 9.31 7.38
N GLN A 79 26.60 8.83 7.32
CA GLN A 79 26.87 7.39 7.16
C GLN A 79 26.48 6.59 8.40
N ILE A 80 26.68 7.17 9.58
CA ILE A 80 26.30 6.55 10.86
C ILE A 80 24.78 6.62 11.02
N HIS A 81 24.16 7.75 10.64
CA HIS A 81 22.71 7.90 10.65
C HIS A 81 22.03 6.84 9.78
N ASP A 82 22.51 6.65 8.54
CA ASP A 82 22.02 5.62 7.62
C ASP A 82 22.20 4.20 8.20
N PHE A 83 23.33 3.95 8.85
CA PHE A 83 23.60 2.66 9.49
C PHE A 83 22.69 2.40 10.69
N LEU A 84 22.47 3.40 11.54
CA LEU A 84 21.56 3.31 12.69
C LEU A 84 20.10 3.16 12.23
N ALA A 85 19.69 3.88 11.19
CA ALA A 85 18.37 3.75 10.57
C ALA A 85 18.16 2.34 10.00
N TYR A 86 19.18 1.78 9.33
CA TYR A 86 19.16 0.39 8.88
C TYR A 86 18.98 -0.60 10.03
N LEU A 87 19.67 -0.42 11.15
CA LEU A 87 19.53 -1.29 12.34
C LEU A 87 18.15 -1.17 13.00
N ARG A 88 17.59 0.04 13.08
CA ARG A 88 16.24 0.32 13.61
C ARG A 88 15.12 -0.16 12.70
N ARG A 89 15.44 -0.62 11.47
CA ARG A 89 14.47 -0.90 10.40
C ARG A 89 13.59 0.31 10.09
N GLU A 90 14.14 1.51 10.26
CA GLU A 90 13.47 2.74 9.89
C GLU A 90 13.74 3.03 8.43
N HIS A 91 12.82 2.53 7.61
CA HIS A 91 12.88 2.68 6.17
C HIS A 91 12.35 4.05 5.78
N ARG A 92 13.27 4.92 5.32
CA ARG A 92 12.91 6.19 4.68
C ARG A 92 12.72 5.97 3.20
N LEU A 93 11.63 6.50 2.68
CA LEU A 93 11.35 6.49 1.25
C LEU A 93 12.37 7.42 0.56
N GLY A 94 13.10 6.88 -0.41
CA GLY A 94 13.94 7.69 -1.29
C GLY A 94 13.14 8.48 -2.32
N LEU A 95 13.83 9.38 -3.03
CA LEU A 95 13.28 9.99 -4.22
C LEU A 95 13.32 8.99 -5.38
N CYS A 96 12.26 8.92 -6.18
CA CYS A 96 12.24 8.08 -7.39
C CYS A 96 13.37 8.47 -8.38
N LEU A 97 13.76 9.75 -8.39
CA LEU A 97 14.89 10.28 -9.17
C LEU A 97 16.24 9.60 -8.85
N GLU A 98 16.42 9.04 -7.65
CA GLU A 98 17.62 8.28 -7.31
C GLU A 98 17.71 6.98 -8.12
N ILE A 99 16.58 6.29 -8.31
CA ILE A 99 16.50 5.07 -9.13
C ILE A 99 16.80 5.42 -10.59
N GLU A 100 16.25 6.52 -11.11
CA GLU A 100 16.59 7.02 -12.45
C GLU A 100 18.09 7.29 -12.61
N ALA A 101 18.72 7.92 -11.62
CA ALA A 101 20.15 8.21 -11.67
C ALA A 101 20.98 6.91 -11.72
N TYR A 102 20.57 5.88 -10.98
CA TYR A 102 21.20 4.57 -11.06
C TYR A 102 21.02 3.91 -12.42
N LEU A 103 19.82 3.95 -13.00
CA LEU A 103 19.54 3.41 -14.35
C LEU A 103 20.42 4.08 -15.41
N ARG A 104 20.50 5.42 -15.41
CA ARG A 104 21.40 6.17 -16.31
C ARG A 104 22.88 5.81 -16.09
N HIS A 105 23.25 5.38 -14.88
CA HIS A 105 24.60 4.89 -14.63
C HIS A 105 24.81 3.48 -15.18
N LEU A 106 23.82 2.58 -15.07
CA LEU A 106 23.88 1.26 -15.68
C LEU A 106 24.05 1.37 -17.20
N GLU A 107 23.32 2.27 -17.86
CA GLU A 107 23.47 2.51 -19.31
C GLU A 107 24.87 2.98 -19.69
N ARG A 108 25.47 3.90 -18.91
CA ARG A 108 26.86 4.34 -19.13
C ARG A 108 27.86 3.19 -18.96
N LEU A 109 27.66 2.35 -17.95
CA LEU A 109 28.51 1.17 -17.74
C LEU A 109 28.36 0.16 -18.89
N ALA A 110 27.16 -0.03 -19.45
CA ALA A 110 26.98 -0.86 -20.64
C ALA A 110 27.78 -0.33 -21.84
N GLY A 111 27.81 1.00 -22.06
CA GLY A 111 28.67 1.62 -23.07
C GLY A 111 30.15 1.32 -22.83
N HIS A 112 30.65 1.52 -21.61
CA HIS A 112 32.05 1.23 -21.27
C HIS A 112 32.41 -0.25 -21.41
N ILE A 113 31.47 -1.15 -21.13
CA ILE A 113 31.65 -2.60 -21.34
C ILE A 113 31.80 -2.90 -22.84
N LEU A 114 30.98 -2.30 -23.70
CA LEU A 114 31.12 -2.44 -25.15
C LEU A 114 32.49 -1.92 -25.63
N ASP A 115 32.87 -0.71 -25.23
CA ASP A 115 34.14 -0.10 -25.62
C ASP A 115 35.34 -1.00 -25.22
N ALA A 116 35.34 -1.49 -23.97
CA ALA A 116 36.39 -2.39 -23.47
C ALA A 116 36.43 -3.72 -24.23
N PHE A 117 35.26 -4.24 -24.64
CA PHE A 117 35.16 -5.46 -25.41
C PHE A 117 35.69 -5.30 -26.85
N GLU A 118 35.34 -4.20 -27.53
CA GLU A 118 35.80 -3.91 -28.89
C GLU A 118 37.32 -3.81 -28.97
N VAL A 119 37.95 -3.17 -27.97
CA VAL A 119 39.41 -3.03 -27.87
C VAL A 119 40.08 -4.28 -27.30
N ARG A 120 39.30 -5.30 -26.90
CA ARG A 120 39.75 -6.56 -26.29
C ARG A 120 40.55 -6.37 -24.99
N ASP A 121 40.22 -5.36 -24.21
CA ASP A 121 40.80 -5.14 -22.88
C ASP A 121 40.06 -5.99 -21.83
N ALA A 122 40.58 -7.18 -21.57
CA ALA A 122 40.04 -8.11 -20.58
C ALA A 122 40.00 -7.52 -19.15
N HIS A 123 40.97 -6.68 -18.79
CA HIS A 123 41.06 -6.14 -17.44
C HIS A 123 40.00 -5.06 -17.18
N ASP A 124 39.87 -4.11 -18.11
CA ASP A 124 38.83 -3.09 -17.97
C ASP A 124 37.44 -3.70 -18.14
N LEU A 125 37.23 -4.64 -19.07
CA LEU A 125 35.95 -5.35 -19.22
C LEU A 125 35.51 -6.01 -17.91
N ALA A 126 36.41 -6.75 -17.25
CA ALA A 126 36.11 -7.38 -15.96
C ALA A 126 35.83 -6.34 -14.85
N ARG A 127 36.51 -5.18 -14.88
CA ARG A 127 36.27 -4.08 -13.95
C ARG A 127 34.90 -3.46 -14.16
N GLN A 128 34.52 -3.15 -15.40
CA GLN A 128 33.23 -2.55 -15.72
C GLN A 128 32.07 -3.50 -15.39
N LEU A 129 32.21 -4.80 -15.66
CA LEU A 129 31.22 -5.81 -15.26
C LEU A 129 31.02 -5.88 -13.74
N ARG A 130 32.10 -5.80 -12.93
CA ARG A 130 31.98 -5.73 -11.47
C ARG A 130 31.28 -4.45 -10.99
N LEU A 131 31.55 -3.32 -11.63
CA LEU A 131 30.88 -2.05 -11.31
C LEU A 131 29.40 -2.08 -11.68
N LEU A 132 29.06 -2.68 -12.82
CA LEU A 132 27.68 -2.92 -13.24
C LEU A 132 26.95 -3.77 -12.21
N ASP A 133 27.53 -4.92 -11.85
CA ASP A 133 26.98 -5.82 -10.84
C ASP A 133 26.77 -5.17 -9.46
N MET A 134 27.73 -4.35 -9.02
CA MET A 134 27.61 -3.56 -7.79
C MET A 134 26.45 -2.57 -7.88
N ARG A 135 26.33 -1.86 -9.01
CA ARG A 135 25.25 -0.87 -9.22
C ARG A 135 23.88 -1.51 -9.27
N VAL A 136 23.74 -2.70 -9.87
CA VAL A 136 22.47 -3.45 -9.87
C VAL A 136 22.06 -3.82 -8.44
N ARG A 137 23.02 -4.26 -7.61
CA ARG A 137 22.76 -4.53 -6.19
C ARG A 137 22.33 -3.29 -5.42
N ASP A 138 22.90 -2.12 -5.72
CA ASP A 138 22.49 -0.86 -5.11
C ASP A 138 21.02 -0.54 -5.44
N VAL A 139 20.59 -0.75 -6.69
CA VAL A 139 19.18 -0.57 -7.10
C VAL A 139 18.26 -1.55 -6.38
N LEU A 140 18.60 -2.85 -6.36
CA LEU A 140 17.82 -3.87 -5.64
C LEU A 140 17.67 -3.52 -4.14
N LYS A 141 18.76 -3.12 -3.49
CA LYS A 141 18.74 -2.69 -2.09
C LYS A 141 17.86 -1.47 -1.89
N LYS A 142 17.90 -0.50 -2.82
CA LYS A 142 17.06 0.70 -2.77
C LYS A 142 15.57 0.34 -2.90
N LEU A 143 15.21 -0.47 -3.89
CA LEU A 143 13.83 -0.95 -4.09
C LEU A 143 13.29 -1.66 -2.85
N ALA A 144 14.09 -2.54 -2.24
CA ALA A 144 13.70 -3.24 -1.02
C ALA A 144 13.49 -2.28 0.17
N ASN A 145 14.36 -1.27 0.32
CA ASN A 145 14.20 -0.25 1.35
C ASN A 145 12.92 0.59 1.11
N ASP A 146 12.69 1.02 -0.13
CA ASP A 146 11.52 1.82 -0.47
C ASP A 146 10.22 1.02 -0.28
N GLU A 147 10.21 -0.29 -0.57
CA GLU A 147 9.06 -1.17 -0.29
C GLU A 147 8.69 -1.15 1.19
N GLN A 148 9.66 -1.30 2.08
CA GLN A 148 9.41 -1.30 3.52
C GLN A 148 8.95 0.08 4.03
N ALA A 149 9.48 1.17 3.46
CA ALA A 149 9.02 2.52 3.76
C ALA A 149 7.54 2.72 3.38
N LEU A 150 7.14 2.21 2.21
CA LEU A 150 5.74 2.26 1.76
C LEU A 150 4.81 1.44 2.66
N VAL A 151 5.26 0.27 3.12
CA VAL A 151 4.53 -0.52 4.13
C VAL A 151 4.35 0.29 5.41
N ALA A 152 5.39 0.94 5.91
CA ALA A 152 5.32 1.77 7.11
C ALA A 152 4.32 2.94 6.96
N VAL A 153 4.31 3.62 5.81
CA VAL A 153 3.32 4.68 5.49
C VAL A 153 1.90 4.11 5.52
N ALA A 154 1.67 2.95 4.90
CA ALA A 154 0.36 2.31 4.86
C ALA A 154 -0.11 1.89 6.27
N GLU A 155 0.77 1.36 7.10
CA GLU A 155 0.45 0.97 8.48
C GLU A 155 0.14 2.21 9.34
N ARG A 156 0.96 3.27 9.27
CA ARG A 156 0.67 4.54 9.97
C ARG A 156 -0.69 5.14 9.59
N ALA A 157 -1.07 5.01 8.32
CA ALA A 157 -2.38 5.47 7.86
C ALA A 157 -3.54 4.66 8.47
N LYS A 158 -3.36 3.34 8.64
CA LYS A 158 -4.37 2.44 9.22
C LYS A 158 -4.43 2.50 10.75
N THR A 159 -3.31 2.76 11.43
CA THR A 159 -3.26 2.78 12.89
C THR A 159 -4.17 3.86 13.46
N SER A 160 -5.07 3.49 14.38
CA SER A 160 -6.00 4.41 15.04
C SER A 160 -5.36 5.20 16.19
N GLU A 161 -4.04 5.38 16.17
CA GLU A 161 -3.33 6.10 17.20
C GLU A 161 -3.78 7.56 17.27
N ARG A 162 -4.14 8.00 18.48
CA ARG A 162 -4.69 9.34 18.72
C ARG A 162 -3.66 10.45 18.55
N GLN A 163 -2.37 10.13 18.47
CA GLN A 163 -1.28 11.10 18.42
C GLN A 163 -1.20 11.82 17.06
N ILE A 164 -1.55 11.16 15.95
CA ILE A 164 -1.47 11.75 14.60
C ILE A 164 -2.90 11.98 14.05
N PRO A 165 -3.30 13.25 13.79
CA PRO A 165 -4.59 13.56 13.18
C PRO A 165 -4.81 12.81 11.86
N LEU A 166 -6.04 12.35 11.62
CA LEU A 166 -6.40 11.60 10.40
C LEU A 166 -6.04 12.37 9.11
N ARG A 167 -6.22 13.69 9.10
CA ARG A 167 -5.87 14.55 7.97
C ARG A 167 -4.37 14.50 7.65
N GLN A 168 -3.51 14.45 8.67
CA GLN A 168 -2.06 14.38 8.50
C GLN A 168 -1.65 13.01 7.97
N ARG A 169 -2.23 11.93 8.50
CA ARG A 169 -2.03 10.56 7.99
C ARG A 169 -2.39 10.42 6.51
N TYR A 170 -3.54 10.93 6.08
CA TYR A 170 -3.90 10.92 4.66
C TYR A 170 -3.03 11.85 3.81
N ALA A 171 -2.58 12.99 4.34
CA ALA A 171 -1.69 13.88 3.60
C ALA A 171 -0.37 13.18 3.26
N GLU A 172 0.18 12.42 4.21
CA GLU A 172 1.38 11.62 3.99
C GLU A 172 1.19 10.55 2.90
N VAL A 173 0.06 9.83 2.92
CA VAL A 173 -0.28 8.83 1.88
C VAL A 173 -0.38 9.48 0.50
N LEU A 174 -1.05 10.64 0.42
CA LEU A 174 -1.22 11.37 -0.84
C LEU A 174 0.12 11.87 -1.39
N ALA A 175 0.96 12.48 -0.53
CA ALA A 175 2.30 12.94 -0.91
C ALA A 175 3.16 11.76 -1.38
N THR A 176 3.20 10.66 -0.62
CA THR A 176 3.92 9.43 -0.97
C THR A 176 3.48 8.87 -2.33
N TRP A 177 2.18 8.90 -2.63
CA TRP A 177 1.68 8.48 -3.93
C TRP A 177 2.20 9.36 -5.04
N ASP A 178 2.05 10.68 -4.90
CA ASP A 178 2.34 11.64 -5.96
C ASP A 178 3.86 11.82 -6.17
N GLU A 179 4.68 11.72 -5.11
CA GLU A 179 6.14 11.92 -5.15
C GLU A 179 6.94 10.66 -5.50
N TYR A 180 6.40 9.46 -5.27
CA TYR A 180 7.11 8.20 -5.50
C TYR A 180 6.35 7.21 -6.36
N VAL A 181 5.12 6.83 -5.98
CA VAL A 181 4.39 5.75 -6.67
C VAL A 181 4.07 6.14 -8.11
N GLU A 182 3.56 7.35 -8.34
CA GLU A 182 3.20 7.82 -9.68
C GLU A 182 4.42 7.94 -10.61
N PRO A 183 5.55 8.57 -10.21
CA PRO A 183 6.79 8.50 -10.98
C PRO A 183 7.28 7.07 -11.24
N MET A 184 7.19 6.19 -10.25
CA MET A 184 7.61 4.79 -10.40
C MET A 184 6.74 4.02 -11.41
N ILE A 185 5.43 4.32 -11.50
CA ILE A 185 4.54 3.78 -12.54
C ILE A 185 5.04 4.19 -13.93
N GLN A 186 5.39 5.47 -14.12
CA GLN A 186 5.89 5.98 -15.38
C GLN A 186 7.24 5.35 -15.75
N LEU A 187 8.09 5.16 -14.75
CA LEU A 187 9.43 4.60 -14.89
C LEU A 187 9.41 3.12 -15.33
N VAL A 188 8.49 2.32 -14.77
CA VAL A 188 8.36 0.86 -15.01
C VAL A 188 7.31 0.52 -16.09
N ALA A 189 6.70 1.52 -16.72
CA ALA A 189 5.79 1.28 -17.84
C ALA A 189 6.48 0.52 -18.98
N ALA A 190 5.71 -0.09 -19.89
CA ALA A 190 6.22 -0.95 -20.97
C ALA A 190 7.22 -0.27 -21.93
N ASP A 191 7.35 1.06 -21.89
CA ASP A 191 8.38 1.84 -22.61
C ASP A 191 9.07 2.86 -21.68
N GLY A 192 9.01 2.64 -20.37
CA GLY A 192 9.59 3.54 -19.38
C GLY A 192 11.11 3.49 -19.34
N ALA A 193 11.73 4.48 -18.69
CA ALA A 193 13.19 4.58 -18.57
C ALA A 193 13.83 3.34 -17.92
N PHE A 194 13.10 2.64 -17.04
CA PHE A 194 13.57 1.41 -16.42
C PHE A 194 13.70 0.27 -17.43
N GLU A 195 12.63 -0.02 -18.17
CA GLU A 195 12.61 -1.07 -19.20
C GLU A 195 13.65 -0.79 -20.28
N GLN A 196 13.74 0.45 -20.76
CA GLN A 196 14.74 0.84 -21.75
C GLN A 196 16.17 0.66 -21.25
N GLY A 197 16.46 1.09 -20.02
CA GLY A 197 17.79 0.99 -19.44
C GLY A 197 18.21 -0.47 -19.20
N VAL A 198 17.30 -1.29 -18.67
CA VAL A 198 17.51 -2.74 -18.49
C VAL A 198 17.75 -3.43 -19.82
N HIS A 199 16.91 -3.17 -20.81
CA HIS A 199 17.01 -3.83 -22.11
C HIS A 199 18.32 -3.47 -22.84
N ARG A 200 18.79 -2.22 -22.75
CA ARG A 200 20.10 -1.81 -23.29
C ARG A 200 21.24 -2.59 -22.66
N VAL A 201 21.24 -2.70 -21.33
CA VAL A 201 22.27 -3.45 -20.60
C VAL A 201 22.21 -4.93 -20.98
N GLU A 202 21.02 -5.52 -21.00
CA GLU A 202 20.78 -6.92 -21.38
C GLU A 202 21.31 -7.23 -22.78
N GLN A 203 21.00 -6.39 -23.78
CA GLN A 203 21.49 -6.54 -25.15
C GLN A 203 23.02 -6.60 -25.22
N VAL A 204 23.70 -5.72 -24.49
CA VAL A 204 25.17 -5.71 -24.41
C VAL A 204 25.70 -7.01 -23.82
N LEU A 205 25.12 -7.47 -22.70
CA LEU A 205 25.54 -8.71 -22.04
C LEU A 205 25.30 -9.95 -22.92
N LEU A 206 24.18 -10.00 -23.65
CA LEU A 206 23.89 -11.09 -24.60
C LEU A 206 24.83 -11.08 -25.80
N GLN A 207 25.17 -9.89 -26.33
CA GLN A 207 26.15 -9.76 -27.40
C GLN A 207 27.52 -10.28 -26.96
N LEU A 208 27.97 -9.91 -25.75
CA LEU A 208 29.21 -10.39 -25.15
C LEU A 208 29.23 -11.91 -25.02
N LEU A 209 28.16 -12.50 -24.47
CA LEU A 209 28.03 -13.94 -24.32
C LEU A 209 28.15 -14.66 -25.67
N GLY A 210 27.46 -14.16 -26.70
CA GLY A 210 27.50 -14.74 -28.04
C GLY A 210 28.87 -14.64 -28.71
N GLU A 211 29.53 -13.48 -28.58
CA GLU A 211 30.85 -13.27 -29.18
C GLU A 211 31.97 -14.01 -28.42
N GLN A 212 31.90 -14.13 -27.10
CA GLN A 212 32.85 -14.92 -26.32
C GLN A 212 32.77 -16.42 -26.63
N GLN A 213 31.56 -16.95 -26.88
CA GLN A 213 31.38 -18.32 -27.36
C GLN A 213 32.03 -18.55 -28.73
N ARG A 214 32.06 -17.52 -29.60
CA ARG A 214 32.61 -17.60 -30.95
C ARG A 214 34.12 -17.37 -31.02
N LEU A 215 34.62 -16.36 -30.31
CA LEU A 215 35.99 -15.83 -30.42
C LEU A 215 36.92 -16.27 -29.28
N GLY A 216 36.37 -16.95 -28.27
CA GLY A 216 37.07 -17.33 -27.04
C GLY A 216 36.78 -16.37 -25.87
N GLN A 217 36.96 -16.88 -24.65
CA GLN A 217 36.65 -16.15 -23.42
C GLN A 217 37.66 -15.02 -23.17
N LEU A 218 37.16 -13.78 -23.05
CA LEU A 218 37.96 -12.60 -22.65
C LEU A 218 37.81 -12.29 -21.15
N VAL A 219 36.69 -12.69 -20.54
CA VAL A 219 36.36 -12.50 -19.12
C VAL A 219 35.65 -13.77 -18.64
N ASP A 220 35.71 -14.01 -17.33
CA ASP A 220 35.04 -15.12 -16.67
C ASP A 220 33.53 -15.15 -16.96
N ASP A 221 33.07 -16.22 -17.61
CA ASP A 221 31.68 -16.45 -17.99
C ASP A 221 30.74 -16.41 -16.77
N ASP A 222 31.21 -16.84 -15.59
CA ASP A 222 30.40 -16.86 -14.37
C ASP A 222 30.04 -15.44 -13.92
N LEU A 223 30.96 -14.47 -14.04
CA LEU A 223 30.68 -13.07 -13.73
C LEU A 223 29.65 -12.50 -14.70
N LEU A 224 29.78 -12.80 -15.99
CA LEU A 224 28.89 -12.29 -17.04
C LEU A 224 27.47 -12.86 -16.89
N LEU A 225 27.34 -14.18 -16.72
CA LEU A 225 26.06 -14.86 -16.51
C LEU A 225 25.36 -14.41 -15.22
N ARG A 226 26.10 -14.24 -14.12
CA ARG A 226 25.54 -13.73 -12.86
C ARG A 226 25.03 -12.31 -13.00
N THR A 227 25.79 -11.44 -13.68
CA THR A 227 25.40 -10.05 -13.89
C THR A 227 24.15 -9.97 -14.76
N HIS A 228 24.08 -10.78 -15.83
CA HIS A 228 22.89 -10.90 -16.69
C HIS A 228 21.66 -11.38 -15.91
N ALA A 229 21.78 -12.47 -15.14
CA ALA A 229 20.67 -12.98 -14.33
C ALA A 229 20.17 -11.94 -13.31
N ARG A 230 21.08 -11.15 -12.72
CA ARG A 230 20.73 -10.13 -11.73
C ARG A 230 20.04 -8.91 -12.34
N ILE A 231 20.36 -8.55 -13.58
CA ILE A 231 19.64 -7.51 -14.33
C ILE A 231 18.17 -7.92 -14.54
N LEU A 232 17.92 -9.18 -14.92
CA LEU A 232 16.57 -9.70 -15.08
C LEU A 232 15.82 -9.80 -13.73
N GLU A 233 16.50 -10.23 -12.68
CA GLU A 233 15.96 -10.24 -11.32
C GLU A 233 15.55 -8.83 -10.86
N MET A 234 16.39 -7.83 -11.12
CA MET A 234 16.11 -6.42 -10.80
C MET A 234 14.83 -5.93 -11.48
N GLN A 235 14.60 -6.31 -12.74
CA GLN A 235 13.37 -5.97 -13.45
C GLN A 235 12.12 -6.59 -12.81
N GLY A 236 12.15 -7.91 -12.56
CA GLY A 236 11.06 -8.59 -11.88
C GLY A 236 10.77 -8.02 -10.49
N THR A 237 11.83 -7.67 -9.75
CA THR A 237 11.73 -7.08 -8.41
C THR A 237 11.09 -5.70 -8.46
N ALA A 238 11.50 -4.83 -9.39
CA ALA A 238 10.92 -3.50 -9.53
C ALA A 238 9.42 -3.55 -9.85
N GLN A 239 9.00 -4.40 -10.79
CA GLN A 239 7.59 -4.58 -11.14
C GLN A 239 6.76 -5.10 -9.95
N LEU A 240 7.32 -6.06 -9.21
CA LEU A 240 6.67 -6.66 -8.06
C LEU A 240 6.55 -5.68 -6.88
N THR A 241 7.61 -4.93 -6.58
CA THR A 241 7.59 -3.85 -5.57
C THR A 241 6.57 -2.78 -5.94
N LEU A 242 6.50 -2.36 -7.22
CA LEU A 242 5.49 -1.40 -7.67
C LEU A 242 4.06 -1.94 -7.52
N ARG A 243 3.84 -3.21 -7.87
CA ARG A 243 2.54 -3.86 -7.71
C ARG A 243 2.11 -3.86 -6.24
N ARG A 244 2.99 -4.27 -5.34
CA ARG A 244 2.75 -4.26 -3.88
C ARG A 244 2.47 -2.84 -3.37
N ALA A 245 3.27 -1.86 -3.79
CA ALA A 245 3.06 -0.46 -3.45
C ALA A 245 1.66 0.04 -3.83
N ARG A 246 1.21 -0.29 -5.06
CA ARG A 246 -0.12 0.06 -5.55
C ARG A 246 -1.22 -0.64 -4.76
N GLU A 247 -1.09 -1.94 -4.50
CA GLU A 247 -2.05 -2.72 -3.71
C GLU A 247 -2.21 -2.16 -2.28
N LEU A 248 -1.13 -1.63 -1.70
CA LEU A 248 -1.13 -1.03 -0.35
C LEU A 248 -1.71 0.39 -0.31
N LEU A 249 -1.27 1.29 -1.19
CA LEU A 249 -1.57 2.73 -1.07
C LEU A 249 -2.77 3.21 -1.89
N LEU A 250 -3.12 2.54 -2.99
CA LEU A 250 -4.26 2.93 -3.82
C LEU A 250 -5.60 2.96 -3.04
N PRO A 251 -5.96 1.95 -2.23
CA PRO A 251 -7.22 2.00 -1.47
C PRO A 251 -7.23 3.17 -0.48
N LEU A 252 -6.12 3.44 0.19
CA LEU A 252 -5.98 4.55 1.15
C LEU A 252 -6.09 5.92 0.45
N ARG A 253 -5.52 6.05 -0.76
CA ARG A 253 -5.66 7.25 -1.61
C ARG A 253 -7.12 7.49 -1.98
N GLU A 254 -7.83 6.45 -2.40
CA GLU A 254 -9.24 6.55 -2.75
C GLU A 254 -10.10 6.92 -1.55
N GLU A 255 -9.86 6.29 -0.40
CA GLU A 255 -10.53 6.60 0.86
C GLU A 255 -10.31 8.07 1.26
N ALA A 256 -9.07 8.55 1.24
CA ALA A 256 -8.73 9.95 1.50
C ALA A 256 -9.45 10.91 0.54
N ARG A 257 -9.47 10.59 -0.76
CA ARG A 257 -10.18 11.40 -1.78
C ARG A 257 -11.69 11.44 -1.53
N ARG A 258 -12.29 10.32 -1.13
CA ARG A 258 -13.73 10.23 -0.78
C ARG A 258 -14.03 11.06 0.46
N HIS A 259 -13.26 10.92 1.54
CA HIS A 259 -13.43 11.71 2.76
C HIS A 259 -13.29 13.22 2.50
N ASN A 260 -12.34 13.60 1.66
CA ASN A 260 -12.17 14.99 1.23
C ASN A 260 -13.34 15.49 0.38
N ALA A 261 -13.85 14.68 -0.56
CA ALA A 261 -15.01 15.02 -1.37
C ALA A 261 -16.28 15.18 -0.52
N VAL A 262 -16.52 14.28 0.43
CA VAL A 262 -17.65 14.36 1.37
C VAL A 262 -17.56 15.61 2.24
N THR A 263 -16.39 15.89 2.81
CA THR A 263 -16.19 17.08 3.66
C THR A 263 -16.41 18.37 2.87
N ARG A 264 -15.89 18.46 1.65
CA ARG A 264 -16.14 19.61 0.75
C ARG A 264 -17.62 19.73 0.37
N GLY A 265 -18.26 18.62 0.00
CA GLY A 265 -19.68 18.60 -0.32
C GLY A 265 -20.55 19.06 0.84
N ALA A 266 -20.28 18.59 2.05
CA ALA A 266 -20.96 19.02 3.27
C ALA A 266 -20.74 20.51 3.54
N ALA A 267 -19.52 21.02 3.42
CA ALA A 267 -19.23 22.44 3.58
C ALA A 267 -19.97 23.31 2.54
N MET A 268 -20.03 22.87 1.28
CA MET A 268 -20.79 23.53 0.22
C MET A 268 -22.30 23.52 0.49
N ALA A 269 -22.84 22.37 0.93
CA ALA A 269 -24.25 22.24 1.30
C ALA A 269 -24.60 23.17 2.48
N LEU A 270 -23.79 23.17 3.54
CA LEU A 270 -23.97 24.08 4.69
C LEU A 270 -23.86 25.56 4.29
N ALA A 271 -22.93 25.90 3.39
CA ALA A 271 -22.82 27.26 2.86
C ALA A 271 -24.04 27.66 2.01
N ALA A 272 -24.61 26.73 1.24
CA ALA A 272 -25.84 26.93 0.48
C ALA A 272 -27.05 27.12 1.41
N ILE A 273 -27.19 26.26 2.44
CA ILE A 273 -28.22 26.38 3.48
C ILE A 273 -28.12 27.75 4.17
N ARG A 274 -26.91 28.16 4.58
CA ARG A 274 -26.66 29.45 5.23
C ARG A 274 -27.09 30.64 4.36
N ARG A 275 -26.90 30.56 3.03
CA ARG A 275 -27.19 31.66 2.11
C ARG A 275 -28.62 31.70 1.60
N LYS A 276 -29.27 30.56 1.40
CA LYS A 276 -30.53 30.45 0.64
C LYS A 276 -31.60 29.58 1.31
N GLY A 277 -31.38 29.09 2.53
CA GLY A 277 -32.31 28.20 3.23
C GLY A 277 -32.18 26.74 2.80
N LEU A 278 -32.96 25.86 3.43
CA LEU A 278 -32.89 24.40 3.22
C LEU A 278 -33.30 23.97 1.80
N ASP A 279 -34.22 24.70 1.16
CA ASP A 279 -34.73 24.39 -0.17
C ASP A 279 -33.70 24.60 -1.29
N ALA A 280 -32.61 25.31 -0.99
CA ALA A 280 -31.54 25.58 -1.94
C ALA A 280 -30.47 24.49 -2.00
N VAL A 281 -30.55 23.47 -1.15
CA VAL A 281 -29.72 22.27 -1.29
C VAL A 281 -30.30 21.47 -2.45
N PRO A 282 -29.54 21.25 -3.54
CA PRO A 282 -30.02 20.40 -4.62
C PRO A 282 -30.31 19.00 -4.04
N GLN A 283 -31.54 18.52 -4.20
CA GLN A 283 -31.91 17.14 -3.83
C GLN A 283 -31.09 16.09 -4.61
N ALA A 284 -30.43 16.51 -5.69
CA ALA A 284 -29.45 15.73 -6.41
C ALA A 284 -28.04 16.00 -5.88
N ALA A 285 -27.36 14.92 -5.48
CA ALA A 285 -25.97 14.85 -5.02
C ALA A 285 -25.70 15.09 -3.52
N LEU A 286 -26.59 14.65 -2.63
CA LEU A 286 -26.08 14.04 -1.40
C LEU A 286 -25.29 12.78 -1.81
N PRO A 287 -24.05 12.58 -1.34
CA PRO A 287 -23.39 11.29 -1.49
C PRO A 287 -24.23 10.30 -0.69
N LEU A 288 -25.22 9.70 -1.36
CA LEU A 288 -25.98 8.59 -0.81
C LEU A 288 -24.93 7.55 -0.42
N PHE A 289 -24.94 7.16 0.85
CA PHE A 289 -24.15 6.06 1.38
C PHE A 289 -24.55 4.77 0.63
N SER A 290 -24.09 4.61 -0.60
CA SER A 290 -24.08 3.30 -1.23
C SER A 290 -22.97 2.52 -0.55
N ARG A 291 -23.31 1.40 0.08
CA ARG A 291 -22.31 0.40 0.45
C ARG A 291 -21.40 0.16 -0.76
N PRO A 292 -20.07 0.26 -0.62
CA PRO A 292 -19.19 -0.07 -1.72
C PRO A 292 -19.44 -1.54 -2.11
N GLN A 293 -19.88 -1.79 -3.34
CA GLN A 293 -19.45 -3.02 -3.99
C GLN A 293 -17.99 -2.79 -4.35
N SER A 294 -17.10 -3.64 -3.84
CA SER A 294 -15.73 -3.65 -4.30
C SER A 294 -15.75 -3.98 -5.79
N ASN A 295 -15.34 -3.04 -6.65
CA ASN A 295 -15.01 -3.35 -8.05
C ASN A 295 -13.64 -4.08 -8.14
N PHE A 296 -13.25 -4.78 -7.07
CA PHE A 296 -12.15 -5.71 -7.12
C PHE A 296 -12.67 -6.97 -7.79
N LEU A 297 -12.57 -7.00 -9.12
CA LEU A 297 -12.57 -8.27 -9.83
C LEU A 297 -11.30 -8.96 -9.36
N GLY A 298 -11.42 -10.01 -8.52
CA GLY A 298 -10.28 -10.66 -7.88
C GLY A 298 -9.39 -11.41 -8.89
N SER A 299 -9.01 -12.65 -8.57
CA SER A 299 -8.10 -13.46 -9.41
C SER A 299 -8.50 -13.47 -10.89
N ALA A 300 -7.56 -13.78 -11.79
CA ALA A 300 -7.81 -13.84 -13.24
C ALA A 300 -9.09 -14.61 -13.61
N SER A 301 -9.40 -15.69 -12.88
CA SER A 301 -10.64 -16.46 -13.01
C SER A 301 -11.94 -15.71 -12.67
N GLN A 302 -11.91 -14.75 -11.73
CA GLN A 302 -13.05 -13.91 -11.38
C GLN A 302 -13.29 -12.82 -12.43
N VAL A 303 -12.21 -12.27 -12.99
CA VAL A 303 -12.28 -11.34 -14.14
C VAL A 303 -12.89 -12.07 -15.34
N GLU A 304 -12.44 -13.28 -15.62
CA GLU A 304 -12.94 -14.10 -16.72
C GLU A 304 -14.42 -14.45 -16.53
N ALA A 305 -14.83 -14.87 -15.33
CA ALA A 305 -16.23 -15.14 -15.00
C ALA A 305 -17.11 -13.88 -15.14
N TYR A 306 -16.61 -12.70 -14.76
CA TYR A 306 -17.32 -11.44 -14.95
C TYR A 306 -17.47 -11.07 -16.43
N VAL A 307 -16.42 -11.25 -17.24
CA VAL A 307 -16.47 -11.04 -18.70
C VAL A 307 -17.45 -12.01 -19.36
N TYR A 308 -17.48 -13.28 -18.95
CA TYR A 308 -18.48 -14.25 -19.41
C TYR A 308 -19.91 -13.87 -19.00
N ALA A 309 -20.10 -13.30 -17.81
CA ALA A 309 -21.40 -12.81 -17.35
C ALA A 309 -21.88 -11.59 -18.17
N LEU A 310 -20.97 -10.68 -18.55
CA LEU A 310 -21.26 -9.56 -19.43
C LEU A 310 -21.65 -10.01 -20.83
N ALA A 311 -21.02 -11.05 -21.37
CA ALA A 311 -21.35 -11.59 -22.69
C ALA A 311 -22.78 -12.15 -22.78
N ARG A 312 -23.38 -12.54 -21.64
CA ARG A 312 -24.78 -13.02 -21.54
C ARG A 312 -25.70 -12.01 -20.87
N PHE A 313 -25.25 -10.78 -20.69
CA PHE A 313 -26.04 -9.76 -20.01
C PHE A 313 -27.17 -9.25 -20.92
N GLU A 314 -28.39 -9.69 -20.65
CA GLU A 314 -29.58 -9.05 -21.18
C GLU A 314 -29.99 -7.93 -20.22
N ALA A 315 -30.00 -6.69 -20.73
CA ALA A 315 -30.43 -5.54 -19.96
C ALA A 315 -31.91 -5.71 -19.58
N LYS A 316 -32.21 -6.02 -18.31
CA LYS A 316 -33.57 -5.87 -17.77
C LYS A 316 -33.89 -4.37 -17.77
N PRO A 317 -34.83 -3.88 -18.61
CA PRO A 317 -35.18 -2.47 -18.61
C PRO A 317 -35.82 -2.16 -17.25
N SER A 318 -35.12 -1.37 -16.43
CA SER A 318 -35.69 -0.78 -15.24
C SER A 318 -36.83 0.14 -15.67
N ARG A 319 -38.08 -0.33 -15.50
CA ARG A 319 -39.26 0.49 -15.75
C ARG A 319 -39.28 1.61 -14.71
N PHE A 320 -38.81 2.79 -15.09
CA PHE A 320 -39.11 3.99 -14.34
C PHE A 320 -40.63 4.19 -14.31
N PRO A 321 -41.23 4.49 -13.15
CA PRO A 321 -42.66 4.78 -13.09
C PRO A 321 -42.94 6.03 -13.92
N LYS A 322 -43.52 5.84 -15.11
CA LYS A 322 -44.01 6.96 -15.94
C LYS A 322 -45.26 7.51 -15.28
N ALA A 323 -45.28 8.82 -15.03
CA ALA A 323 -46.38 9.52 -14.35
C ALA A 323 -47.73 9.46 -15.09
N SER A 324 -47.79 8.94 -16.32
CA SER A 324 -48.98 9.02 -17.18
C SER A 324 -49.28 7.74 -17.96
N GLY A 325 -49.10 6.57 -17.34
CA GLY A 325 -49.59 5.31 -17.89
C GLY A 325 -50.85 4.85 -17.17
N LYS A 326 -51.99 4.75 -17.85
CA LYS A 326 -53.21 4.09 -17.33
C LYS A 326 -52.80 2.72 -16.78
N ARG A 327 -52.88 2.55 -15.47
CA ARG A 327 -52.58 1.31 -14.77
C ARG A 327 -53.48 0.20 -15.32
N SER A 328 -52.88 -0.81 -15.95
CA SER A 328 -53.48 -2.14 -15.98
C SER A 328 -53.71 -2.57 -14.53
N ASN A 329 -54.95 -2.90 -14.21
CA ASN A 329 -55.43 -3.12 -12.85
C ASN A 329 -55.10 -4.53 -12.36
N GLU A 330 -53.84 -4.95 -12.51
CA GLU A 330 -53.30 -6.02 -11.68
C GLU A 330 -52.71 -5.35 -10.44
N PRO A 331 -53.17 -5.66 -9.22
CA PRO A 331 -52.57 -5.14 -8.01
C PRO A 331 -51.19 -5.79 -7.86
N GLY A 332 -50.18 -5.19 -8.50
CA GLY A 332 -48.77 -5.46 -8.20
C GLY A 332 -48.58 -5.17 -6.70
N ARG A 333 -48.40 -6.24 -5.93
CA ARG A 333 -48.21 -6.17 -4.48
C ARG A 333 -47.02 -5.24 -4.23
N ALA A 334 -47.21 -4.19 -3.45
CA ALA A 334 -46.13 -3.25 -3.14
C ALA A 334 -44.93 -4.04 -2.57
N PRO A 335 -43.68 -3.71 -2.95
CA PRO A 335 -42.51 -4.38 -2.41
C PRO A 335 -42.52 -4.25 -0.88
N ARG A 336 -42.47 -5.39 -0.18
CA ARG A 336 -42.59 -5.42 1.28
C ARG A 336 -41.44 -4.65 1.92
N SER A 337 -41.75 -3.81 2.90
CA SER A 337 -40.71 -3.04 3.58
C SER A 337 -39.89 -3.93 4.51
N ALA A 338 -38.63 -3.58 4.73
CA ALA A 338 -37.76 -4.33 5.63
C ALA A 338 -38.30 -4.37 7.08
N ARG A 339 -39.02 -3.33 7.48
CA ARG A 339 -39.66 -3.24 8.79
C ARG A 339 -40.80 -4.25 8.92
N GLU A 340 -41.66 -4.34 7.92
CA GLU A 340 -42.77 -5.30 7.89
C GLU A 340 -42.27 -6.76 7.93
N MET A 341 -41.18 -7.06 7.20
CA MET A 341 -40.63 -8.41 7.19
C MET A 341 -40.01 -8.79 8.54
N LEU A 342 -39.37 -7.84 9.23
CA LEU A 342 -38.85 -8.04 10.57
C LEU A 342 -39.97 -8.23 11.60
N GLU A 343 -41.00 -7.40 11.58
CA GLU A 343 -42.16 -7.50 12.48
C GLU A 343 -42.88 -8.86 12.31
N ARG A 344 -43.01 -9.36 11.08
CA ARG A 344 -43.57 -10.69 10.81
C ARG A 344 -42.69 -11.84 11.27
N CYS A 345 -41.38 -11.71 11.06
CA CYS A 345 -40.42 -12.69 11.54
C CYS A 345 -40.48 -12.80 13.07
N GLU A 346 -40.60 -11.66 13.75
CA GLU A 346 -40.72 -11.57 15.21
C GLU A 346 -42.04 -12.19 15.72
N GLN A 347 -43.16 -11.93 15.04
CA GLN A 347 -44.46 -12.54 15.35
C GLN A 347 -44.52 -14.06 15.12
N ALA A 348 -43.67 -14.59 14.23
CA ALA A 348 -43.65 -16.00 13.87
C ALA A 348 -42.65 -16.83 14.68
N LEU A 349 -41.96 -16.23 15.67
CA LEU A 349 -41.05 -16.96 16.54
C LEU A 349 -41.80 -17.94 17.46
N PRO A 350 -41.23 -19.13 17.77
CA PRO A 350 -39.94 -19.64 17.28
C PRO A 350 -40.02 -20.20 15.85
N LEU A 351 -39.01 -19.89 15.04
CA LEU A 351 -38.90 -20.36 13.66
C LEU A 351 -37.93 -21.54 13.58
N PRO A 352 -38.39 -22.78 13.31
CA PRO A 352 -37.51 -23.94 13.27
C PRO A 352 -36.60 -23.95 12.04
N ASP A 353 -37.02 -23.35 10.92
CA ASP A 353 -36.21 -23.21 9.70
C ASP A 353 -36.63 -21.92 8.96
N LEU A 354 -35.73 -20.93 8.94
CA LEU A 354 -35.95 -19.63 8.32
C LEU A 354 -36.22 -19.72 6.81
N MET A 355 -35.51 -20.59 6.10
CA MET A 355 -35.66 -20.74 4.64
C MET A 355 -37.00 -21.39 4.28
N LEU A 356 -37.45 -22.39 5.05
CA LEU A 356 -38.80 -22.95 4.88
C LEU A 356 -39.89 -21.90 5.16
N TRP A 357 -39.71 -21.11 6.22
CA TRP A 357 -40.65 -20.04 6.53
C TRP A 357 -40.72 -18.99 5.43
N LEU A 358 -39.59 -18.56 4.87
CA LEU A 358 -39.56 -17.62 3.75
C LEU A 358 -40.28 -18.17 2.50
N LEU A 359 -40.10 -19.46 2.18
CA LEU A 359 -40.80 -20.12 1.08
C LEU A 359 -42.33 -20.18 1.30
N GLN A 360 -42.77 -20.33 2.56
CA GLN A 360 -44.19 -20.32 2.89
C GLN A 360 -44.80 -18.92 2.86
N GLN A 361 -44.04 -17.90 3.27
CA GLN A 361 -44.52 -16.51 3.32
C GLN A 361 -44.50 -15.80 1.96
N GLU A 362 -43.64 -16.24 1.05
CA GLU A 362 -43.45 -15.72 -0.30
C GLU A 362 -43.31 -16.88 -1.31
N PRO A 363 -44.41 -17.61 -1.60
CA PRO A 363 -44.39 -18.72 -2.55
C PRO A 363 -44.08 -18.27 -3.98
N ASP A 364 -44.43 -17.02 -4.33
CA ASP A 364 -44.21 -16.43 -5.64
C ASP A 364 -42.92 -15.60 -5.72
N GLY A 365 -42.13 -15.52 -4.65
CA GLY A 365 -40.92 -14.71 -4.58
C GLY A 365 -39.81 -15.23 -5.50
N ALA A 366 -39.11 -14.31 -6.18
CA ALA A 366 -37.93 -14.65 -6.97
C ALA A 366 -36.79 -15.16 -6.05
N THR A 367 -35.91 -16.03 -6.57
CA THR A 367 -34.87 -16.68 -5.76
C THR A 367 -33.93 -15.66 -5.11
N ASP A 368 -33.60 -14.58 -5.81
CA ASP A 368 -32.74 -13.51 -5.34
C ASP A 368 -33.37 -12.68 -4.20
N GLU A 369 -34.67 -12.40 -4.27
CA GLU A 369 -35.43 -11.75 -3.20
C GLU A 369 -35.49 -12.62 -1.94
N LEU A 370 -35.72 -13.94 -2.10
CA LEU A 370 -35.72 -14.88 -0.98
C LEU A 370 -34.35 -14.96 -0.31
N LEU A 371 -33.27 -15.02 -1.08
CA LEU A 371 -31.90 -15.02 -0.55
C LEU A 371 -31.51 -13.70 0.11
N TYR A 372 -32.01 -12.58 -0.42
CA TYR A 372 -31.86 -11.28 0.20
C TYR A 372 -32.50 -11.25 1.59
N TRP A 373 -33.75 -11.70 1.71
CA TRP A 373 -34.44 -11.76 3.01
C TRP A 373 -33.80 -12.77 3.97
N PHE A 374 -33.40 -13.94 3.47
CA PHE A 374 -32.65 -14.92 4.25
C PHE A 374 -31.37 -14.34 4.85
N SER A 375 -30.57 -13.64 4.03
CA SER A 375 -29.34 -12.97 4.46
C SER A 375 -29.61 -11.84 5.45
N ARG A 376 -30.69 -11.09 5.26
CA ARG A 376 -31.03 -9.95 6.11
C ARG A 376 -31.56 -10.38 7.48
N LEU A 377 -32.50 -11.33 7.53
CA LEU A 377 -33.10 -11.83 8.77
C LEU A 377 -32.12 -12.67 9.59
N SER A 378 -31.27 -13.48 8.96
CA SER A 378 -30.25 -14.29 9.67
C SER A 378 -29.12 -13.47 10.31
N ARG A 379 -28.99 -12.20 9.93
CA ARG A 379 -27.96 -11.26 10.43
C ARG A 379 -28.52 -10.21 11.38
N ASP A 380 -29.84 -10.18 11.60
CA ASP A 380 -30.45 -9.21 12.49
C ASP A 380 -30.13 -9.57 13.95
N SER A 381 -29.72 -8.57 14.73
CA SER A 381 -29.28 -8.77 16.12
C SER A 381 -30.41 -9.16 17.07
N ARG A 382 -31.68 -8.97 16.66
CA ARG A 382 -32.87 -9.28 17.47
C ARG A 382 -33.12 -10.78 17.66
N PHE A 383 -32.53 -11.63 16.81
CA PHE A 383 -32.81 -13.07 16.80
C PHE A 383 -31.58 -13.86 17.25
N ARG A 384 -31.81 -14.85 18.13
CA ARG A 384 -30.82 -15.88 18.41
C ARG A 384 -30.90 -16.94 17.30
N ARG A 385 -29.77 -17.21 16.64
CA ARG A 385 -29.68 -18.15 15.52
C ARG A 385 -28.94 -19.41 15.90
N GLU A 386 -29.50 -20.55 15.49
CA GLU A 386 -28.85 -21.85 15.52
C GLU A 386 -28.73 -22.38 14.08
N ARG A 387 -27.52 -22.81 13.69
CA ARG A 387 -27.24 -23.24 12.32
C ARG A 387 -27.70 -24.69 12.13
N LEU A 388 -28.53 -24.92 11.12
CA LEU A 388 -29.03 -26.25 10.78
C LEU A 388 -28.09 -27.00 9.82
N GLN A 389 -28.31 -28.31 9.68
CA GLN A 389 -27.64 -29.12 8.67
C GLN A 389 -28.02 -28.65 7.25
N ARG A 390 -27.12 -28.89 6.30
CA ARG A 390 -27.32 -28.51 4.90
C ARG A 390 -28.48 -29.31 4.31
N ARG A 391 -29.41 -28.61 3.66
CA ARG A 391 -30.58 -29.19 3.00
C ARG A 391 -30.83 -28.49 1.66
N ASP A 392 -31.59 -29.17 0.81
CA ASP A 392 -32.01 -28.65 -0.47
C ASP A 392 -33.41 -28.04 -0.36
N TYR A 393 -33.55 -26.82 -0.86
CA TYR A 393 -34.77 -26.02 -0.86
C TYR A 393 -35.17 -25.72 -2.30
N LEU A 394 -36.41 -26.03 -2.67
CA LEU A 394 -36.93 -25.73 -3.99
C LEU A 394 -37.55 -24.33 -4.00
N THR A 395 -36.94 -23.40 -4.74
CA THR A 395 -37.56 -22.11 -5.08
C THR A 395 -38.21 -22.21 -6.45
N ARG A 396 -38.98 -21.20 -6.84
CA ARG A 396 -39.66 -21.16 -8.15
C ARG A 396 -38.69 -21.26 -9.33
N GLU A 397 -37.49 -20.69 -9.21
CA GLU A 397 -36.52 -20.61 -10.31
C GLU A 397 -35.34 -21.58 -10.15
N HIS A 398 -34.98 -21.95 -8.90
CA HIS A 398 -33.76 -22.69 -8.61
C HIS A 398 -33.92 -23.70 -7.45
N GLN A 399 -33.12 -24.77 -7.48
CA GLN A 399 -32.86 -25.62 -6.31
C GLN A 399 -31.66 -25.06 -5.53
N LEU A 400 -31.88 -24.64 -4.29
CA LEU A 400 -30.88 -24.06 -3.41
C LEU A 400 -30.37 -25.09 -2.40
N SER A 401 -29.08 -25.36 -2.36
CA SER A 401 -28.47 -26.22 -1.33
C SER A 401 -27.70 -25.38 -0.30
N LEU A 402 -28.29 -25.14 0.87
CA LEU A 402 -27.72 -24.27 1.92
C LEU A 402 -28.01 -24.77 3.36
N SER A 403 -27.26 -24.25 4.33
CA SER A 403 -27.56 -24.44 5.76
C SER A 403 -28.47 -23.30 6.23
N SER A 404 -29.73 -23.60 6.53
CA SER A 404 -30.67 -22.63 7.09
C SER A 404 -30.41 -22.39 8.59
N TYR A 405 -31.19 -21.51 9.20
CA TYR A 405 -31.11 -21.16 10.62
C TYR A 405 -32.46 -21.40 11.31
N ALA A 406 -32.41 -21.97 12.51
CA ALA A 406 -33.51 -21.85 13.47
C ALA A 406 -33.36 -20.50 14.19
N LEU A 407 -34.46 -19.74 14.30
CA LEU A 407 -34.50 -18.45 14.99
C LEU A 407 -35.37 -18.53 16.23
N ALA A 408 -34.84 -18.01 17.33
CA ALA A 408 -35.57 -17.77 18.58
C ALA A 408 -35.48 -16.29 18.97
N GLY A 409 -36.45 -15.81 19.75
CA GLY A 409 -36.39 -14.46 20.32
C GLY A 409 -35.23 -14.32 21.29
N GLN A 410 -34.58 -13.16 21.33
CA GLN A 410 -33.77 -12.80 22.48
C GLN A 410 -34.68 -12.56 23.68
N PRO A 411 -34.30 -13.01 24.90
CA PRO A 411 -35.00 -12.67 26.13
C PRO A 411 -34.93 -11.17 26.44
#